data_AF-A0A3D3AB52-F1
#
_entry.id   AF-A0A3D3AB52-F1
#
_cell.length_a   1.000
_cell.length_b   1.000
_cell.length_c   1.000
_cell.angle_alpha   90.00
_cell.angle_beta   90.00
_cell.angle_gamma   90.00
#
_symmetry.space_group_name_H-M   'P 1'
#
loop_
_entity.id
_entity.type
_entity.pdbx_description
1 polymer ?
#
loop_
_entity_poly.entity_id
_entity_poly.type
_entity_poly.pdbx_seq_one_letter_code
_entity_poly.pdbx_strand_id
1 'polypeptide(L)'
;TSKPYAFTARPWELSKTETIDVMDALGSNIRVDMRGREAMRIMPRNHDDVNEEWLSDKSRFVWDGLNTQRLDRPFIRENGKLTPASWDAAFDLVESKLKGKGAATAAIAGDLVCAEGQFALKGLMDALASPHVDCRQDGAKISGPRGNYIFNASIAGIEEADALLLIGSNPRLEAPVLNARIRKRYLMGDFPIAAIGEAVDLTYKAEFIGAGADTLADLLAGKQSFADTLKNAKNPMIIVGQGALTRDDGAAVLAAAIELAAKTGASFNMLHTAAARVAGLDLGLVPGEGGHDVAGIQDAAQSGAIENVILYGADEIAGASLGDAFVVYIGSHGDRGAHRADVILPAAAYTEKQATYVNTEGRAQMTEQAATPPGEAREDWKIFRALSARLDVTLPYDNLAALRAAMYEAVPHLAQLDDVIAADAPVAPPHDGLGAEAFTYAVSDFYFTNPIARASAIMADCAKAKNEPKNHGDSSEGTGTDG
;
A
#
# COMPACT_ATOMS: atom_id res chain seq x y z
N THR A 1 -20.94 20.50 7.57
CA THR A 1 -21.36 19.33 6.77
C THR A 1 -20.30 19.06 5.70
N SER A 2 -20.07 17.81 5.30
CA SER A 2 -19.16 17.50 4.18
C SER A 2 -19.69 18.13 2.89
N LYS A 3 -18.90 19.01 2.25
CA LYS A 3 -19.31 19.72 1.02
C LYS A 3 -19.60 18.75 -0.13
N PRO A 4 -18.79 17.70 -0.38
CA PRO A 4 -19.11 16.71 -1.42
C PRO A 4 -20.36 15.88 -1.15
N TYR A 5 -20.69 15.62 0.13
CA TYR A 5 -21.89 14.87 0.52
C TYR A 5 -23.15 15.76 0.67
N ALA A 6 -23.00 17.08 0.57
CA ALA A 6 -24.09 18.00 0.88
C ALA A 6 -25.28 17.77 -0.07
N PHE A 7 -26.46 17.51 0.52
CA PHE A 7 -27.74 17.32 -0.18
C PHE A 7 -27.87 16.09 -1.09
N THR A 8 -26.93 15.13 -1.03
CA THR A 8 -26.98 13.93 -1.88
C THR A 8 -27.81 12.78 -1.30
N ALA A 9 -27.89 12.64 0.03
CA ALA A 9 -28.71 11.65 0.73
C ALA A 9 -29.04 12.06 2.19
N ARG A 10 -29.91 11.29 2.85
CA ARG A 10 -30.21 11.41 4.29
C ARG A 10 -29.70 10.21 5.08
N PRO A 11 -29.27 10.37 6.35
CA PRO A 11 -28.65 9.28 7.12
C PRO A 11 -29.52 8.02 7.30
N TRP A 12 -30.85 8.13 7.22
CA TRP A 12 -31.78 7.00 7.33
C TRP A 12 -31.99 6.24 6.01
N GLU A 13 -31.55 6.79 4.88
CA GLU A 13 -31.65 6.15 3.56
C GLU A 13 -30.46 5.24 3.27
N LEU A 14 -29.42 5.29 4.13
CA LEU A 14 -28.14 4.64 3.87
C LEU A 14 -28.02 3.33 4.65
N SER A 15 -27.65 2.27 3.94
CA SER A 15 -27.08 1.08 4.54
C SER A 15 -25.67 1.39 5.02
N LYS A 16 -25.31 0.90 6.20
CA LYS A 16 -24.06 1.21 6.89
C LYS A 16 -23.27 -0.08 7.07
N THR A 17 -22.06 -0.11 6.54
CA THR A 17 -21.19 -1.29 6.63
C THR A 17 -19.89 -0.88 7.31
N GLU A 18 -19.59 -1.48 8.45
CA GLU A 18 -18.30 -1.33 9.12
C GLU A 18 -17.27 -2.16 8.36
N THR A 19 -16.14 -1.57 7.99
CA THR A 19 -15.13 -2.17 7.13
C THR A 19 -13.78 -1.48 7.35
N ILE A 20 -12.79 -1.74 6.50
CA ILE A 20 -11.40 -1.28 6.66
C ILE A 20 -10.99 -0.41 5.47
N ASP A 21 -10.26 0.66 5.77
CA ASP A 21 -9.68 1.55 4.76
C ASP A 21 -8.42 0.93 4.14
N VAL A 22 -8.20 1.22 2.86
CA VAL A 22 -7.04 0.75 2.07
C VAL A 22 -6.31 1.88 1.36
N MET A 23 -6.61 3.15 1.67
CA MET A 23 -6.01 4.30 0.99
C MET A 23 -4.56 4.57 1.37
N ASP A 24 -4.12 4.05 2.51
CA ASP A 24 -2.75 3.97 2.99
C ASP A 24 -2.54 2.64 3.73
N ALA A 25 -1.35 2.40 4.29
CA ALA A 25 -1.07 1.18 5.03
C ALA A 25 -1.48 1.22 6.52
N LEU A 26 -2.21 2.26 6.98
CA LEU A 26 -2.59 2.34 8.38
C LEU A 26 -3.70 1.35 8.73
N GLY A 27 -4.57 1.01 7.77
CA GLY A 27 -5.72 0.14 8.00
C GLY A 27 -6.76 0.79 8.91
N SER A 28 -7.06 2.08 8.67
CA SER A 28 -8.03 2.82 9.49
C SER A 28 -9.39 2.12 9.49
N ASN A 29 -10.00 2.00 10.67
CA ASN A 29 -11.34 1.43 10.79
C ASN A 29 -12.37 2.45 10.32
N ILE A 30 -13.23 2.01 9.40
CA ILE A 30 -14.19 2.90 8.74
C ILE A 30 -15.59 2.30 8.72
N ARG A 31 -16.54 3.15 8.36
CA ARG A 31 -17.90 2.81 8.00
C ARG A 31 -18.20 3.42 6.64
N VAL A 32 -18.55 2.57 5.69
CA VAL A 32 -18.98 3.00 4.37
C VAL A 32 -20.51 3.05 4.37
N ASP A 33 -21.06 4.21 4.02
CA ASP A 33 -22.50 4.40 3.92
C ASP A 33 -22.91 4.38 2.44
N MET A 34 -23.71 3.40 2.07
CA MET A 34 -24.15 3.13 0.69
C MET A 34 -25.61 3.52 0.48
N ARG A 35 -25.95 3.97 -0.73
CA ARG A 35 -27.33 4.08 -1.20
C ARG A 35 -27.51 3.19 -2.41
N GLY A 36 -28.15 2.04 -2.23
CA GLY A 36 -28.16 1.01 -3.27
C GLY A 36 -26.74 0.53 -3.55
N ARG A 37 -26.22 0.81 -4.75
CA ARG A 37 -24.86 0.41 -5.16
C ARG A 37 -23.82 1.52 -5.05
N GLU A 38 -24.25 2.75 -4.83
CA GLU A 38 -23.36 3.91 -4.83
C GLU A 38 -22.82 4.17 -3.43
N ALA A 39 -21.50 4.34 -3.32
CA ALA A 39 -20.90 4.88 -2.12
C ALA A 39 -21.27 6.35 -1.99
N MET A 40 -21.76 6.77 -0.83
CA MET A 40 -22.21 8.15 -0.59
C MET A 40 -21.28 8.91 0.34
N ARG A 41 -20.68 8.23 1.33
CA ARG A 41 -19.67 8.79 2.24
C ARG A 41 -18.93 7.70 2.99
N ILE A 42 -17.75 8.05 3.49
CA ILE A 42 -16.93 7.22 4.38
C ILE A 42 -16.73 7.97 5.71
N MET A 43 -16.96 7.27 6.81
CA MET A 43 -16.84 7.79 8.18
C MET A 43 -15.81 6.95 8.96
N PRO A 44 -15.07 7.53 9.90
CA PRO A 44 -14.24 6.74 10.82
C PRO A 44 -15.13 5.87 11.73
N ARG A 45 -14.57 4.73 12.16
CA ARG A 45 -15.00 3.93 13.30
C ARG A 45 -13.91 4.02 14.36
N ASN A 46 -14.30 4.05 15.63
CA ASN A 46 -13.32 4.12 16.71
C ASN A 46 -12.46 2.85 16.75
N HIS A 47 -11.15 3.04 16.85
CA HIS A 47 -10.19 2.00 17.20
C HIS A 47 -8.95 2.62 17.85
N ASP A 48 -8.89 2.54 19.17
CA ASP A 48 -7.92 3.29 19.99
C ASP A 48 -6.46 2.95 19.66
N ASP A 49 -6.22 1.72 19.17
CA ASP A 49 -4.87 1.25 18.82
C ASP A 49 -4.45 1.57 17.38
N VAL A 50 -5.35 2.06 16.52
CA VAL A 50 -5.06 2.30 15.09
C VAL A 50 -5.32 3.76 14.71
N ASN A 51 -6.58 4.16 14.58
CA ASN A 51 -6.96 5.47 14.07
C ASN A 51 -7.71 6.35 15.08
N GLU A 52 -7.93 5.86 16.31
CA GLU A 52 -8.88 6.46 17.27
C GLU A 52 -10.19 6.76 16.53
N GLU A 53 -10.66 8.00 16.58
CA GLU A 53 -11.86 8.47 15.87
C GLU A 53 -11.55 9.20 14.55
N TRP A 54 -10.28 9.21 14.11
CA TRP A 54 -9.81 10.02 13.00
C TRP A 54 -9.71 9.25 11.68
N LEU A 55 -9.71 10.02 10.59
CA LEU A 55 -9.57 9.51 9.23
C LEU A 55 -8.94 10.60 8.37
N SER A 56 -8.04 10.22 7.46
CA SER A 56 -7.44 11.15 6.50
C SER A 56 -8.48 11.71 5.51
N ASP A 57 -8.19 12.88 4.92
CA ASP A 57 -9.09 13.47 3.92
C ASP A 57 -9.20 12.60 2.66
N LYS A 58 -8.11 11.95 2.24
CA LYS A 58 -8.12 10.98 1.13
C LYS A 58 -9.15 9.89 1.42
N SER A 59 -9.01 9.19 2.54
CA SER A 59 -9.91 8.09 2.91
C SER A 59 -11.37 8.55 3.11
N ARG A 60 -11.58 9.75 3.66
CA ARG A 60 -12.92 10.30 3.90
C ARG A 60 -13.66 10.66 2.61
N PHE A 61 -12.96 11.17 1.61
CA PHE A 61 -13.57 11.81 0.45
C PHE A 61 -13.39 11.06 -0.87
N VAL A 62 -12.58 9.99 -0.92
CA VAL A 62 -12.33 9.18 -2.13
C VAL A 62 -13.52 8.33 -2.60
N TRP A 63 -14.65 8.35 -1.87
CA TRP A 63 -15.79 7.48 -2.13
C TRP A 63 -16.40 7.65 -3.52
N ASP A 64 -16.25 8.81 -4.17
CA ASP A 64 -16.71 9.03 -5.54
C ASP A 64 -15.85 8.27 -6.56
N GLY A 65 -14.56 8.08 -6.27
CA GLY A 65 -13.64 7.26 -7.07
C GLY A 65 -14.10 5.81 -7.18
N LEU A 66 -14.77 5.27 -6.16
CA LEU A 66 -15.36 3.91 -6.21
C LEU A 66 -16.51 3.78 -7.23
N ASN A 67 -17.08 4.89 -7.69
CA ASN A 67 -18.19 4.92 -8.64
C ASN A 67 -17.73 5.26 -10.07
N THR A 68 -16.48 5.67 -10.28
CA THR A 68 -15.96 6.18 -11.56
C THR A 68 -14.84 5.30 -12.10
N GLN A 69 -14.69 5.27 -13.43
CA GLN A 69 -13.63 4.52 -14.13
C GLN A 69 -13.51 3.03 -13.71
N ARG A 70 -14.64 2.45 -13.30
CA ARG A 70 -14.72 1.06 -12.84
C ARG A 70 -14.66 0.09 -14.01
N LEU A 71 -13.91 -0.99 -13.83
CA LEU A 71 -13.88 -2.12 -14.76
C LEU A 71 -15.07 -3.03 -14.46
N ASP A 72 -16.00 -3.14 -15.39
CA ASP A 72 -17.27 -3.85 -15.22
C ASP A 72 -17.39 -5.12 -16.06
N ARG A 73 -16.45 -5.38 -16.98
CA ARG A 73 -16.41 -6.56 -17.86
C ARG A 73 -14.99 -6.80 -18.36
N PRO A 74 -14.68 -7.99 -18.92
CA PRO A 74 -13.40 -8.22 -19.55
C PRO A 74 -13.17 -7.34 -20.79
N PHE A 75 -11.92 -7.00 -21.05
CA PHE A 75 -11.52 -6.31 -22.29
C PHE A 75 -10.31 -7.00 -22.91
N ILE A 76 -10.24 -7.01 -24.23
CA ILE A 76 -9.10 -7.50 -25.01
C ILE A 76 -8.59 -6.38 -25.90
N ARG A 77 -7.28 -6.28 -26.07
CA ARG A 77 -6.67 -5.32 -26.99
C ARG A 77 -6.71 -5.84 -28.43
N GLU A 78 -7.45 -5.14 -29.28
CA GLU A 78 -7.56 -5.40 -30.71
C GLU A 78 -7.19 -4.13 -31.48
N ASN A 79 -6.25 -4.22 -32.42
CA ASN A 79 -5.81 -3.09 -33.24
C ASN A 79 -5.42 -1.85 -32.41
N GLY A 80 -4.74 -2.07 -31.27
CA GLY A 80 -4.29 -1.02 -30.37
C GLY A 80 -5.34 -0.44 -29.43
N LYS A 81 -6.60 -0.92 -29.46
CA LYS A 81 -7.69 -0.45 -28.59
C LYS A 81 -8.26 -1.58 -27.76
N LEU A 82 -8.63 -1.28 -26.52
CA LEU A 82 -9.35 -2.21 -25.66
C LEU A 82 -10.81 -2.29 -26.11
N THR A 83 -11.28 -3.48 -26.43
CA THR A 83 -12.65 -3.78 -26.82
C THR A 83 -13.29 -4.71 -25.77
N PRO A 84 -14.58 -4.51 -25.42
CA PRO A 84 -15.28 -5.43 -24.52
C PRO A 84 -15.23 -6.89 -25.01
N ALA A 85 -14.99 -7.82 -24.10
CA ALA A 85 -14.92 -9.25 -24.38
C ALA A 85 -15.73 -10.05 -23.34
N SER A 86 -16.05 -11.30 -23.66
CA SER A 86 -16.57 -12.25 -22.68
C SER A 86 -15.44 -12.81 -21.81
N TRP A 87 -15.79 -13.34 -20.64
CA TRP A 87 -14.83 -14.05 -19.77
C TRP A 87 -14.13 -15.21 -20.49
N ASP A 88 -14.86 -16.00 -21.27
CA ASP A 88 -14.28 -17.13 -22.00
C ASP A 88 -13.28 -16.66 -23.05
N ALA A 89 -13.62 -15.64 -23.86
CA ALA A 89 -12.70 -15.12 -24.87
C ALA A 89 -11.44 -14.52 -24.24
N ALA A 90 -11.58 -13.81 -23.11
CA ALA A 90 -10.45 -13.26 -22.37
C ALA A 90 -9.55 -14.38 -21.82
N PHE A 91 -10.16 -15.42 -21.21
CA PHE A 91 -9.41 -16.58 -20.72
C PHE A 91 -8.76 -17.41 -21.82
N ASP A 92 -9.42 -17.62 -22.95
CA ASP A 92 -8.85 -18.33 -24.10
C ASP A 92 -7.57 -17.61 -24.61
N LEU A 93 -7.60 -16.27 -24.65
CA LEU A 93 -6.43 -15.49 -25.04
C LEU A 93 -5.31 -15.59 -24.00
N VAL A 94 -5.62 -15.46 -22.71
CA VAL A 94 -4.61 -15.61 -21.64
C VAL A 94 -4.02 -17.02 -21.65
N GLU A 95 -4.84 -18.06 -21.79
CA GLU A 95 -4.40 -19.44 -21.90
C GLU A 95 -3.43 -19.62 -23.08
N SER A 96 -3.76 -19.09 -24.25
CA SER A 96 -2.91 -19.17 -25.45
C SER A 96 -1.53 -18.55 -25.28
N LYS A 97 -1.36 -17.64 -24.32
CA LYS A 97 -0.11 -16.92 -24.05
C LYS A 97 0.69 -17.49 -22.89
N LEU A 98 0.02 -17.88 -21.80
CA LEU A 98 0.68 -18.26 -20.55
C LEU A 98 0.89 -19.77 -20.41
N LYS A 99 0.09 -20.61 -21.08
CA LYS A 99 0.13 -22.07 -20.89
C LYS A 99 1.50 -22.64 -21.25
N GLY A 100 2.13 -23.33 -20.30
CA GLY A 100 3.46 -23.90 -20.45
C GLY A 100 4.62 -22.88 -20.46
N LYS A 101 4.37 -21.60 -20.14
CA LYS A 101 5.37 -20.52 -20.17
C LYS A 101 5.68 -19.93 -18.79
N GLY A 102 5.67 -20.74 -17.74
CA GLY A 102 5.88 -20.28 -16.36
C GLY A 102 7.17 -19.49 -16.17
N ALA A 103 8.32 -20.02 -16.61
CA ALA A 103 9.62 -19.33 -16.51
C ALA A 103 9.68 -17.98 -17.24
N ALA A 104 8.82 -17.76 -18.25
CA ALA A 104 8.74 -16.49 -19.00
C ALA A 104 7.53 -15.63 -18.56
N THR A 105 6.90 -15.97 -17.43
CA THR A 105 5.73 -15.26 -16.90
C THR A 105 6.10 -14.63 -15.56
N ALA A 106 5.86 -13.33 -15.40
CA ALA A 106 6.04 -12.62 -14.15
C ALA A 106 4.72 -12.10 -13.60
N ALA A 107 4.69 -11.76 -12.31
CA ALA A 107 3.54 -11.14 -11.67
C ALA A 107 3.94 -10.01 -10.72
N ILE A 108 3.18 -8.92 -10.75
CA ILE A 108 3.32 -7.78 -9.85
C ILE A 108 1.99 -7.57 -9.14
N ALA A 109 2.00 -7.63 -7.81
CA ALA A 109 0.85 -7.30 -6.97
C ALA A 109 0.90 -5.82 -6.57
N GLY A 110 -0.18 -5.08 -6.82
CA GLY A 110 -0.28 -3.65 -6.53
C GLY A 110 -0.70 -3.33 -5.09
N ASP A 111 -0.97 -2.05 -4.84
CA ASP A 111 -1.05 -1.53 -3.46
C ASP A 111 -2.41 -1.72 -2.76
N LEU A 112 -3.46 -2.07 -3.50
CA LEU A 112 -4.85 -2.15 -2.99
C LEU A 112 -5.42 -3.57 -2.94
N VAL A 113 -4.62 -4.58 -3.31
CA VAL A 113 -5.07 -5.96 -3.41
C VAL A 113 -5.13 -6.65 -2.05
N CYS A 114 -6.01 -7.63 -1.90
CA CYS A 114 -6.21 -8.32 -0.62
C CYS A 114 -5.34 -9.58 -0.49
N ALA A 115 -5.18 -10.05 0.74
CA ALA A 115 -4.37 -11.23 1.06
C ALA A 115 -4.88 -12.50 0.35
N GLU A 116 -6.20 -12.72 0.29
CA GLU A 116 -6.75 -13.91 -0.39
C GLU A 116 -6.43 -13.93 -1.89
N GLY A 117 -6.46 -12.76 -2.54
CA GLY A 117 -6.09 -12.65 -3.95
C GLY A 117 -4.57 -12.79 -4.15
N GLN A 118 -3.76 -12.24 -3.25
CA GLN A 118 -2.30 -12.40 -3.27
C GLN A 118 -1.89 -13.87 -3.06
N PHE A 119 -2.53 -14.57 -2.12
CA PHE A 119 -2.30 -16.00 -1.89
C PHE A 119 -2.66 -16.82 -3.13
N ALA A 120 -3.77 -16.50 -3.78
CA ALA A 120 -4.17 -17.16 -5.02
C ALA A 120 -3.23 -16.86 -6.20
N LEU A 121 -2.73 -15.62 -6.30
CA LEU A 121 -1.70 -15.26 -7.27
C LEU A 121 -0.41 -16.04 -7.01
N LYS A 122 0.07 -16.07 -5.76
CA LYS A 122 1.28 -16.80 -5.38
C LYS A 122 1.18 -18.28 -5.69
N GLY A 123 0.05 -18.91 -5.33
CA GLY A 123 -0.20 -20.32 -5.65
C GLY A 123 -0.24 -20.59 -7.16
N LEU A 124 -0.79 -19.65 -7.96
CA LEU A 124 -0.77 -19.76 -9.42
C LEU A 124 0.67 -19.69 -9.96
N MET A 125 1.47 -18.73 -9.50
CA MET A 125 2.86 -18.56 -9.94
C MET A 125 3.73 -19.76 -9.55
N ASP A 126 3.53 -20.30 -8.34
CA ASP A 126 4.20 -21.51 -7.87
C ASP A 126 3.82 -22.73 -8.72
N ALA A 127 2.54 -22.89 -9.04
CA ALA A 127 2.07 -24.01 -9.86
C ALA A 127 2.54 -23.89 -11.32
N LEU A 128 2.77 -22.67 -11.81
CA LEU A 128 3.43 -22.40 -13.08
C LEU A 128 4.97 -22.59 -13.01
N ALA A 129 5.55 -22.79 -11.82
CA ALA A 129 6.99 -22.78 -11.58
C ALA A 129 7.68 -21.49 -12.05
N SER A 130 7.03 -20.34 -11.83
CA SER A 130 7.63 -19.03 -12.04
C SER A 130 8.19 -18.46 -10.72
N PRO A 131 9.48 -18.08 -10.66
CA PRO A 131 10.05 -17.40 -9.51
C PRO A 131 9.83 -15.87 -9.55
N HIS A 132 9.22 -15.32 -10.60
CA HIS A 132 9.14 -13.89 -10.87
C HIS A 132 7.83 -13.29 -10.31
N VAL A 133 7.75 -13.16 -8.99
CA VAL A 133 6.63 -12.49 -8.31
C VAL A 133 7.16 -11.42 -7.36
N ASP A 134 6.54 -10.25 -7.36
CA ASP A 134 6.87 -9.22 -6.38
C ASP A 134 5.63 -8.39 -6.02
N CYS A 135 5.45 -8.11 -4.74
CA CYS A 135 4.45 -7.15 -4.30
C CYS A 135 5.00 -5.73 -4.27
N ARG A 136 6.32 -5.53 -4.17
CA ARG A 136 6.99 -4.23 -3.96
C ARG A 136 7.04 -3.41 -5.25
N GLN A 137 5.88 -3.02 -5.80
CA GLN A 137 5.77 -2.26 -7.06
C GLN A 137 6.50 -0.91 -7.04
N ASP A 138 6.74 -0.36 -5.85
CA ASP A 138 7.57 0.82 -5.60
C ASP A 138 9.09 0.58 -5.75
N GLY A 139 9.52 -0.68 -5.81
CA GLY A 139 10.93 -1.08 -5.89
C GLY A 139 11.66 -1.12 -4.55
N ALA A 140 10.95 -1.00 -3.42
CA ALA A 140 11.58 -0.97 -2.10
C ALA A 140 12.39 -2.24 -1.81
N LYS A 141 13.65 -2.10 -1.39
CA LYS A 141 14.58 -3.21 -1.11
C LYS A 141 14.35 -3.84 0.27
N ILE A 142 13.11 -4.22 0.55
CA ILE A 142 12.68 -4.84 1.81
C ILE A 142 12.89 -6.36 1.74
N SER A 143 13.61 -6.95 2.71
CA SER A 143 13.86 -8.39 2.77
C SER A 143 14.04 -8.85 4.22
N GLY A 144 14.08 -10.16 4.45
CA GLY A 144 14.31 -10.75 5.77
C GLY A 144 13.04 -11.09 6.55
N PRO A 145 13.14 -11.34 7.86
CA PRO A 145 12.01 -11.76 8.69
C PRO A 145 10.98 -10.66 8.88
N ARG A 146 9.80 -11.01 9.41
CA ARG A 146 8.68 -10.08 9.65
C ARG A 146 9.05 -8.83 10.44
N GLY A 147 9.99 -8.94 11.39
CA GLY A 147 10.50 -7.79 12.14
C GLY A 147 11.15 -6.71 11.26
N ASN A 148 11.65 -7.05 10.06
CA ASN A 148 12.25 -6.10 9.14
C ASN A 148 11.24 -5.19 8.44
N TYR A 149 9.96 -5.58 8.43
CA TYR A 149 8.96 -4.93 7.59
C TYR A 149 7.64 -4.66 8.31
N ILE A 150 7.57 -4.76 9.63
CA ILE A 150 6.40 -4.27 10.37
C ILE A 150 6.77 -3.09 11.28
N PHE A 151 5.77 -2.36 11.73
CA PHE A 151 5.85 -1.37 12.79
C PHE A 151 5.85 -2.09 14.14
N ASN A 152 7.01 -2.60 14.56
CA ASN A 152 7.15 -3.53 15.68
C ASN A 152 6.67 -2.97 17.04
N ALA A 153 6.72 -1.65 17.23
CA ALA A 153 6.29 -1.00 18.46
C ALA A 153 4.77 -0.83 18.57
N SER A 154 4.00 -1.23 17.56
CA SER A 154 2.58 -0.87 17.33
C SER A 154 2.36 0.64 17.13
N ILE A 155 1.27 0.99 16.45
CA ILE A 155 0.81 2.37 16.30
C ILE A 155 0.49 2.96 17.68
N ALA A 156 -0.08 2.15 18.56
CA ALA A 156 -0.39 2.54 19.93
C ALA A 156 0.87 2.93 20.73
N GLY A 157 1.95 2.16 20.56
CA GLY A 157 3.21 2.36 21.26
C GLY A 157 3.97 3.64 20.92
N ILE A 158 3.54 4.40 19.91
CA ILE A 158 4.04 5.76 19.67
C ILE A 158 3.84 6.65 20.91
N GLU A 159 2.77 6.43 21.68
CA GLU A 159 2.50 7.20 22.91
C GLU A 159 3.48 6.90 24.04
N GLU A 160 4.17 5.75 24.00
CA GLU A 160 5.14 5.36 25.02
C GLU A 160 6.58 5.79 24.67
N ALA A 161 6.81 6.24 23.44
CA ALA A 161 8.14 6.62 22.98
C ALA A 161 8.64 7.91 23.65
N ASP A 162 9.94 8.01 23.93
CA ASP A 162 10.55 9.20 24.53
C ASP A 162 11.71 9.80 23.71
N ALA A 163 12.02 9.22 22.56
CA ALA A 163 12.78 9.86 21.48
C ALA A 163 12.39 9.23 20.14
N LEU A 164 12.35 10.03 19.06
CA LEU A 164 11.97 9.55 17.73
C LEU A 164 12.96 9.98 16.65
N LEU A 165 13.40 9.03 15.83
CA LEU A 165 14.11 9.28 14.58
C LEU A 165 13.25 8.85 13.39
N LEU A 166 13.03 9.76 12.45
CA LEU A 166 12.42 9.48 11.15
C LEU A 166 13.52 9.33 10.09
N ILE A 167 13.50 8.26 9.30
CA ILE A 167 14.47 7.99 8.22
C ILE A 167 13.73 7.92 6.89
N GLY A 168 13.93 8.91 6.02
CA GLY A 168 13.34 8.94 4.67
C GLY A 168 11.81 8.84 4.65
N SER A 169 11.15 9.37 5.68
CA SER A 169 9.69 9.30 5.83
C SER A 169 9.09 10.68 6.04
N ASN A 170 8.02 10.95 5.29
CA ASN A 170 7.09 12.05 5.56
C ASN A 170 5.76 11.45 6.03
N PRO A 171 5.62 11.10 7.33
CA PRO A 171 4.43 10.42 7.83
C PRO A 171 3.17 11.26 7.65
N ARG A 172 3.27 12.58 7.51
CA ARG A 172 2.12 13.45 7.24
C ARG A 172 1.43 13.13 5.90
N LEU A 173 2.20 12.72 4.89
CA LEU A 173 1.65 12.36 3.57
C LEU A 173 1.51 10.84 3.40
N GLU A 174 2.41 10.07 4.02
CA GLU A 174 2.45 8.61 3.90
C GLU A 174 1.36 7.93 4.74
N ALA A 175 1.13 8.39 5.98
CA ALA A 175 0.12 7.87 6.90
C ALA A 175 -0.37 8.99 7.86
N PRO A 176 -1.27 9.89 7.41
CA PRO A 176 -1.58 11.13 8.13
C PRO A 176 -2.08 10.95 9.56
N VAL A 177 -2.83 9.88 9.83
CA VAL A 177 -3.35 9.61 11.19
C VAL A 177 -2.24 9.05 12.09
N LEU A 178 -1.26 8.31 11.57
CA LEU A 178 -0.04 7.96 12.31
C LEU A 178 0.76 9.21 12.66
N ASN A 179 0.89 10.17 11.73
CA ASN A 179 1.48 11.48 12.02
C ASN A 179 0.71 12.24 13.11
N ALA A 180 -0.62 12.09 13.16
CA ALA A 180 -1.42 12.65 14.25
C ALA A 180 -1.14 11.98 15.60
N ARG A 181 -0.86 10.66 15.64
CA ARG A 181 -0.38 9.95 16.85
C ARG A 181 0.99 10.46 17.31
N ILE A 182 1.92 10.68 16.38
CA ILE A 182 3.21 11.31 16.69
C ILE A 182 3.00 12.72 17.25
N ARG A 183 2.11 13.51 16.63
CA ARG A 183 1.77 14.86 17.12
C ARG A 183 1.14 14.81 18.52
N LYS A 184 0.23 13.86 18.78
CA LYS A 184 -0.38 13.65 20.10
C LYS A 184 0.71 13.41 21.14
N ARG A 185 1.65 12.52 20.86
CA ARG A 185 2.79 12.26 21.75
C ARG A 185 3.68 13.49 21.94
N TYR A 186 4.00 14.21 20.87
CA TYR A 186 4.79 15.45 20.92
C TYR A 186 4.15 16.51 21.83
N LEU A 187 2.83 16.66 21.78
CA LEU A 187 2.10 17.63 22.60
C LEU A 187 2.11 17.30 24.11
N MET A 188 2.48 16.07 24.50
CA MET A 188 2.67 15.70 25.91
C MET A 188 3.99 16.24 26.50
N GLY A 189 4.89 16.79 25.67
CA GLY A 189 6.20 17.32 26.10
C GLY A 189 7.30 16.26 26.13
N ASP A 190 8.55 16.70 26.33
CA ASP A 190 9.75 15.86 26.49
C ASP A 190 9.83 14.72 25.47
N PHE A 191 9.72 15.08 24.19
CA PHE A 191 9.80 14.15 23.07
C PHE A 191 10.67 14.73 21.94
N PRO A 192 12.00 14.58 22.03
CA PRO A 192 12.90 14.97 20.95
C PRO A 192 12.63 14.14 19.70
N ILE A 193 12.43 14.83 18.58
CA ILE A 193 12.22 14.23 17.26
C ILE A 193 13.29 14.74 16.31
N ALA A 194 14.00 13.83 15.65
CA ALA A 194 14.87 14.14 14.51
C ALA A 194 14.42 13.43 13.24
N ALA A 195 14.84 13.95 12.10
CA ALA A 195 14.53 13.40 10.78
C ALA A 195 15.76 13.45 9.86
N ILE A 196 15.91 12.41 9.03
CA ILE A 196 16.85 12.35 7.91
C ILE A 196 16.05 12.35 6.62
N GLY A 197 16.22 13.38 5.80
CA GLY A 197 15.47 13.61 4.56
C GLY A 197 15.28 15.10 4.30
N GLU A 198 14.60 15.42 3.19
CA GLU A 198 14.27 16.82 2.84
C GLU A 198 13.40 17.47 3.92
N ALA A 199 13.70 18.71 4.32
CA ALA A 199 12.93 19.42 5.33
C ALA A 199 11.46 19.64 4.89
N VAL A 200 10.52 19.14 5.69
CA VAL A 200 9.07 19.21 5.42
C VAL A 200 8.28 19.65 6.66
N ASP A 201 7.09 20.18 6.44
CA ASP A 201 6.16 20.50 7.54
C ASP A 201 5.45 19.22 8.01
N LEU A 202 5.88 18.68 9.14
CA LEU A 202 5.29 17.51 9.80
C LEU A 202 4.12 17.85 10.75
N THR A 203 3.77 19.13 10.88
CA THR A 203 2.85 19.67 11.90
C THR A 203 3.40 19.61 13.34
N TYR A 204 4.67 19.30 13.54
CA TYR A 204 5.36 19.43 14.83
C TYR A 204 6.82 19.74 14.54
N LYS A 205 7.55 20.19 15.57
CA LYS A 205 8.97 20.51 15.40
C LYS A 205 9.76 19.20 15.38
N ALA A 206 10.50 18.99 14.30
CA ALA A 206 11.54 17.96 14.20
C ALA A 206 12.86 18.62 13.80
N GLU A 207 13.97 18.10 14.33
CA GLU A 207 15.31 18.50 13.91
C GLU A 207 15.72 17.72 12.66
N PHE A 208 15.83 18.41 11.51
CA PHE A 208 16.34 17.79 10.29
C PHE A 208 17.87 17.78 10.35
N ILE A 209 18.44 16.62 10.71
CA ILE A 209 19.87 16.45 11.01
C ILE A 209 20.72 16.12 9.78
N GLY A 210 20.08 15.90 8.63
CA GLY A 210 20.74 15.67 7.35
C GLY A 210 19.78 15.10 6.32
N ALA A 211 20.28 14.86 5.10
CA ALA A 211 19.43 14.59 3.94
C ALA A 211 19.39 13.12 3.50
N GLY A 212 20.37 12.29 3.89
CA GLY A 212 20.49 10.95 3.32
C GLY A 212 21.34 9.96 4.09
N ALA A 213 21.85 8.97 3.35
CA ALA A 213 22.55 7.81 3.89
C ALA A 213 23.88 8.14 4.59
N ASP A 214 24.54 9.24 4.21
CA ASP A 214 25.73 9.78 4.88
C ASP A 214 25.47 10.12 6.35
N THR A 215 24.33 10.75 6.61
CA THR A 215 23.88 11.15 7.95
C THR A 215 23.54 9.92 8.79
N LEU A 216 22.92 8.90 8.16
CA LEU A 216 22.66 7.61 8.81
C LEU A 216 23.96 6.89 9.18
N ALA A 217 24.97 6.91 8.30
CA ALA A 217 26.30 6.38 8.59
C ALA A 217 26.98 7.13 9.75
N ASP A 218 26.85 8.45 9.81
CA ASP A 218 27.41 9.27 10.88
C ASP A 218 26.72 9.03 12.24
N LEU A 219 25.40 8.78 12.26
CA LEU A 219 24.69 8.31 13.47
C LEU A 219 25.21 6.96 13.94
N LEU A 220 25.39 6.00 13.03
CA LEU A 220 25.94 4.68 13.35
C LEU A 220 27.36 4.73 13.90
N ALA A 221 28.15 5.71 13.44
CA ALA A 221 29.49 6.00 13.90
C ALA A 221 29.53 6.85 15.18
N GLY A 222 28.40 7.33 15.69
CA GLY A 222 28.30 8.16 16.89
C GLY A 222 28.85 9.58 16.71
N LYS A 223 28.88 10.10 15.48
CA LYS A 223 29.35 11.48 15.18
C LYS A 223 28.25 12.52 15.28
N GLN A 224 26.99 12.09 15.36
CA GLN A 224 25.80 12.93 15.46
C GLN A 224 25.24 12.85 16.89
N SER A 225 24.92 14.00 17.48
CA SER A 225 24.45 14.10 18.88
C SER A 225 23.15 13.34 19.12
N PHE A 226 22.28 13.22 18.11
CA PHE A 226 21.01 12.52 18.25
C PHE A 226 21.17 11.00 18.51
N ALA A 227 22.33 10.41 18.18
CA ALA A 227 22.62 9.03 18.55
C ALA A 227 22.69 8.85 20.08
N ASP A 228 23.19 9.85 20.80
CA ASP A 228 23.22 9.84 22.27
C ASP A 228 21.83 10.12 22.86
N THR A 229 21.03 10.98 22.21
CA THR A 229 19.61 11.16 22.56
C THR A 229 18.87 9.82 22.53
N LEU A 230 19.02 9.05 21.45
CA LEU A 230 18.41 7.72 21.33
C LEU A 230 18.92 6.76 22.41
N LYS A 231 20.24 6.68 22.66
CA LYS A 231 20.80 5.78 23.69
C LYS A 231 20.34 6.10 25.12
N ASN A 232 20.12 7.37 25.42
CA ASN A 232 19.74 7.82 26.76
C ASN A 232 18.22 7.77 27.02
N ALA A 233 17.43 7.62 25.95
CA ALA A 233 15.99 7.44 26.00
C ALA A 233 15.63 6.05 26.54
N LYS A 234 14.48 5.91 27.22
CA LYS A 234 14.00 4.65 27.78
C LYS A 234 13.27 3.81 26.74
N ASN A 235 12.47 4.46 25.90
CA ASN A 235 11.69 3.88 24.81
C ASN A 235 11.99 4.62 23.49
N PRO A 236 13.24 4.59 22.99
CA PRO A 236 13.57 5.22 21.72
C PRO A 236 12.87 4.51 20.56
N MET A 237 12.53 5.26 19.52
CA MET A 237 11.83 4.77 18.34
C MET A 237 12.53 5.25 17.06
N ILE A 238 12.70 4.32 16.10
CA ILE A 238 13.13 4.62 14.74
C ILE A 238 12.00 4.21 13.80
N ILE A 239 11.56 5.13 12.94
CA ILE A 239 10.60 4.87 11.86
C ILE A 239 11.30 5.07 10.52
N VAL A 240 11.27 4.05 9.68
CA VAL A 240 11.84 4.07 8.32
C VAL A 240 10.71 4.10 7.30
N GLY A 241 10.73 5.09 6.41
CA GLY A 241 9.79 5.19 5.29
C GLY A 241 10.34 4.48 4.06
N GLN A 242 9.44 3.98 3.19
CA GLN A 242 9.84 3.26 1.99
C GLN A 242 10.67 4.10 1.00
N GLY A 243 10.56 5.44 1.02
CA GLY A 243 11.34 6.32 0.13
C GLY A 243 12.85 6.24 0.35
N ALA A 244 13.29 5.90 1.57
CA ALA A 244 14.69 5.58 1.86
C ALA A 244 15.14 4.22 1.28
N LEU A 245 14.21 3.35 0.89
CA LEU A 245 14.47 1.95 0.51
C LEU A 245 14.23 1.66 -0.97
N THR A 246 13.63 2.56 -1.74
CA THR A 246 13.42 2.42 -3.20
C THR A 246 14.66 2.78 -4.03
N ARG A 247 15.79 3.01 -3.36
CA ARG A 247 17.11 3.31 -3.93
C ARG A 247 17.86 2.02 -4.22
N ASP A 248 18.89 2.10 -5.07
CA ASP A 248 19.78 0.96 -5.36
C ASP A 248 20.45 0.43 -4.09
N ASP A 249 20.84 1.33 -3.17
CA ASP A 249 21.43 1.02 -1.87
C ASP A 249 20.40 0.76 -0.76
N GLY A 250 19.11 0.60 -1.09
CA GLY A 250 18.03 0.47 -0.11
C GLY A 250 18.22 -0.68 0.89
N ALA A 251 18.85 -1.79 0.47
CA ALA A 251 19.20 -2.88 1.39
C ALA A 251 20.23 -2.45 2.45
N ALA A 252 21.21 -1.63 2.07
CA ALA A 252 22.18 -1.06 3.02
C ALA A 252 21.51 -0.07 3.98
N VAL A 253 20.54 0.72 3.49
CA VAL A 253 19.77 1.65 4.34
C VAL A 253 18.93 0.88 5.37
N LEU A 254 18.26 -0.20 4.95
CA LEU A 254 17.52 -1.08 5.85
C LEU A 254 18.44 -1.71 6.91
N ALA A 255 19.59 -2.26 6.49
CA ALA A 255 20.59 -2.82 7.40
C ALA A 255 21.09 -1.79 8.41
N ALA A 256 21.47 -0.60 7.93
CA ALA A 256 21.96 0.49 8.76
C ALA A 256 20.92 0.97 9.79
N ALA A 257 19.64 1.06 9.41
CA ALA A 257 18.57 1.42 10.34
C ALA A 257 18.32 0.35 11.41
N ILE A 258 18.36 -0.93 11.03
CA ILE A 258 18.26 -2.07 11.98
C ILE A 258 19.45 -2.08 12.95
N GLU A 259 20.67 -1.89 12.44
CA GLU A 259 21.87 -1.80 13.27
C GLU A 259 21.82 -0.60 14.23
N LEU A 260 21.32 0.54 13.78
CA LEU A 260 21.17 1.73 14.61
C LEU A 260 20.17 1.48 15.73
N ALA A 261 19.03 0.84 15.41
CA ALA A 261 18.04 0.43 16.39
C ALA A 261 18.67 -0.48 17.47
N ALA A 262 19.39 -1.52 17.04
CA ALA A 262 20.09 -2.43 17.96
C ALA A 262 21.14 -1.73 18.84
N LYS A 263 21.93 -0.80 18.27
CA LYS A 263 22.97 -0.04 19.00
C LYS A 263 22.41 0.96 20.01
N THR A 264 21.21 1.47 19.77
CA THR A 264 20.58 2.52 20.59
C THR A 264 19.52 1.99 21.54
N GLY A 265 19.12 0.72 21.40
CA GLY A 265 17.98 0.14 22.11
C GLY A 265 16.63 0.61 21.56
N ALA A 266 16.61 1.26 20.39
CA ALA A 266 15.37 1.74 19.80
C ALA A 266 14.54 0.62 19.19
N SER A 267 13.22 0.77 19.25
CA SER A 267 12.33 -0.04 18.43
C SER A 267 12.51 0.34 16.96
N PHE A 268 12.70 -0.68 16.11
CA PHE A 268 12.72 -0.51 14.66
C PHE A 268 11.30 -0.62 14.12
N ASN A 269 10.88 0.31 13.26
CA ASN A 269 9.52 0.34 12.72
C ASN A 269 9.54 0.68 11.23
N MET A 270 8.90 -0.15 10.41
CA MET A 270 8.69 0.13 8.99
C MET A 270 7.36 0.87 8.79
N LEU A 271 7.38 2.01 8.10
CA LEU A 271 6.18 2.70 7.64
C LEU A 271 5.93 2.40 6.17
N HIS A 272 4.84 1.68 5.91
CA HIS A 272 4.36 1.41 4.56
C HIS A 272 3.39 2.47 4.07
N THR A 273 3.28 2.61 2.75
CA THR A 273 2.30 3.49 2.08
C THR A 273 1.13 2.72 1.47
N ALA A 274 1.29 1.41 1.28
CA ALA A 274 0.36 0.53 0.58
C ALA A 274 -0.31 -0.51 1.49
N ALA A 275 -1.64 -0.58 1.47
CA ALA A 275 -2.43 -1.50 2.29
C ALA A 275 -2.17 -2.99 1.99
N ALA A 276 -1.72 -3.29 0.77
CA ALA A 276 -1.44 -4.65 0.33
C ALA A 276 -0.03 -5.14 0.69
N ARG A 277 0.88 -4.24 1.12
CA ARG A 277 2.31 -4.54 1.20
C ARG A 277 2.66 -5.57 2.26
N VAL A 278 2.16 -5.40 3.50
CA VAL A 278 2.52 -6.32 4.60
C VAL A 278 1.95 -7.72 4.35
N ALA A 279 0.71 -7.82 3.89
CA ALA A 279 0.12 -9.10 3.50
C ALA A 279 0.94 -9.79 2.39
N GLY A 280 1.39 -9.03 1.39
CA GLY A 280 2.22 -9.56 0.31
C GLY A 280 3.55 -10.11 0.80
N LEU A 281 4.20 -9.41 1.72
CA LEU A 281 5.45 -9.86 2.35
C LEU A 281 5.25 -11.08 3.24
N ASP A 282 4.17 -11.09 4.05
CA ASP A 282 3.81 -12.22 4.92
C ASP A 282 3.51 -13.50 4.11
N LEU A 283 2.92 -13.35 2.92
CA LEU A 283 2.62 -14.44 1.99
C LEU A 283 3.81 -14.82 1.07
N GLY A 284 4.94 -14.14 1.20
CA GLY A 284 6.14 -14.41 0.40
C GLY A 284 5.99 -14.03 -1.09
N LEU A 285 5.23 -12.99 -1.41
CA LEU A 285 5.20 -12.40 -2.77
C LEU A 285 6.44 -11.51 -2.96
N VAL A 286 7.59 -12.16 -2.93
CA VAL A 286 8.91 -11.62 -3.26
C VAL A 286 9.57 -12.58 -4.23
N PRO A 287 10.59 -12.13 -5.00
CA PRO A 287 11.21 -12.99 -5.99
C PRO A 287 11.77 -14.26 -5.36
N GLY A 288 11.45 -15.41 -5.97
CA GLY A 288 12.03 -16.69 -5.59
C GLY A 288 13.52 -16.76 -5.95
N GLU A 289 14.14 -17.91 -5.70
CA GLU A 289 15.53 -18.14 -6.15
C GLU A 289 15.64 -17.97 -7.67
N GLY A 290 16.54 -17.08 -8.12
CA GLY A 290 16.68 -16.71 -9.54
C GLY A 290 15.53 -15.85 -10.10
N GLY A 291 14.57 -15.47 -9.26
CA GLY A 291 13.48 -14.57 -9.60
C GLY A 291 13.94 -13.13 -9.82
N HIS A 292 13.08 -12.35 -10.46
CA HIS A 292 13.34 -10.93 -10.71
C HIS A 292 12.42 -10.09 -9.82
N ASP A 293 12.98 -9.05 -9.19
CA ASP A 293 12.19 -7.98 -8.59
C ASP A 293 11.54 -7.12 -9.68
N VAL A 294 10.77 -6.11 -9.29
CA VAL A 294 10.03 -5.27 -10.25
C VAL A 294 10.93 -4.64 -11.33
N ALA A 295 12.11 -4.15 -10.96
CA ALA A 295 13.06 -3.59 -11.92
C ALA A 295 13.60 -4.69 -12.85
N GLY A 296 13.99 -5.85 -12.30
CA GLY A 296 14.42 -7.00 -13.10
C GLY A 296 13.32 -7.52 -14.02
N ILE A 297 12.04 -7.49 -13.62
CA ILE A 297 10.90 -7.87 -14.46
C ILE A 297 10.78 -6.91 -15.64
N GLN A 298 10.95 -5.60 -15.42
CA GLN A 298 10.92 -4.59 -16.48
C GLN A 298 12.07 -4.81 -17.48
N ASP A 299 13.29 -5.01 -17.00
CA ASP A 299 14.46 -5.27 -17.85
C ASP A 299 14.32 -6.58 -18.63
N ALA A 300 13.83 -7.63 -17.97
CA ALA A 300 13.59 -8.93 -18.60
C ALA A 300 12.44 -8.89 -19.61
N ALA A 301 11.41 -8.07 -19.37
CA ALA A 301 10.32 -7.84 -20.33
C ALA A 301 10.81 -7.07 -21.57
N GLN A 302 11.67 -6.06 -21.39
CA GLN A 302 12.26 -5.31 -22.51
C GLN A 302 13.20 -6.15 -23.37
N SER A 303 13.95 -7.07 -22.76
CA SER A 303 14.83 -7.99 -23.47
C SER A 303 14.11 -9.21 -24.07
N GLY A 304 12.83 -9.41 -23.74
CA GLY A 304 12.01 -10.54 -24.19
C GLY A 304 12.23 -11.84 -23.40
N ALA A 305 13.00 -11.81 -22.30
CA ALA A 305 13.16 -12.95 -21.40
C ALA A 305 11.89 -13.22 -20.57
N ILE A 306 11.14 -12.17 -20.23
CA ILE A 306 9.77 -12.26 -19.71
C ILE A 306 8.81 -11.90 -20.84
N GLU A 307 8.02 -12.89 -21.27
CA GLU A 307 7.05 -12.75 -22.37
C GLU A 307 5.66 -12.34 -21.87
N ASN A 308 5.33 -12.67 -20.62
CA ASN A 308 4.02 -12.41 -20.04
C ASN A 308 4.13 -11.73 -18.67
N VAL A 309 3.29 -10.74 -18.39
CA VAL A 309 3.23 -10.06 -17.08
C VAL A 309 1.80 -9.99 -16.58
N ILE A 310 1.55 -10.52 -15.39
CA ILE A 310 0.29 -10.37 -14.67
C ILE A 310 0.40 -9.16 -13.74
N LEU A 311 -0.37 -8.12 -14.00
CA LEU A 311 -0.52 -6.96 -13.12
C LEU A 311 -1.78 -7.16 -12.27
N TYR A 312 -1.62 -7.60 -11.02
CA TYR A 312 -2.73 -7.71 -10.09
C TYR A 312 -2.92 -6.39 -9.35
N GLY A 313 -3.77 -5.52 -9.88
CA GLY A 313 -4.06 -4.20 -9.32
C GLY A 313 -2.85 -3.25 -9.27
N ALA A 314 -1.81 -3.56 -10.05
CA ALA A 314 -0.57 -2.79 -10.11
C ALA A 314 -0.69 -1.65 -11.13
N ASP A 315 -0.73 -0.42 -10.62
CA ASP A 315 -0.92 0.82 -11.39
C ASP A 315 0.21 1.83 -11.20
N GLU A 316 1.22 1.52 -10.38
CA GLU A 316 2.41 2.39 -10.24
C GLU A 316 3.56 1.96 -11.15
N ILE A 317 3.27 1.06 -12.11
CA ILE A 317 4.21 0.62 -13.14
C ILE A 317 4.02 1.46 -14.40
N ALA A 318 5.10 2.06 -14.90
CA ALA A 318 5.07 2.77 -16.17
C ALA A 318 4.88 1.78 -17.33
N GLY A 319 3.76 1.84 -18.05
CA GLY A 319 3.44 0.83 -19.07
C GLY A 319 4.52 0.60 -20.16
N ALA A 320 5.30 1.62 -20.49
CA ALA A 320 6.41 1.51 -21.44
C ALA A 320 7.57 0.64 -20.94
N SER A 321 7.73 0.46 -19.63
CA SER A 321 8.82 -0.33 -19.05
C SER A 321 8.65 -1.83 -19.25
N LEU A 322 7.48 -2.30 -19.70
CA LEU A 322 7.18 -3.72 -19.95
C LEU A 322 7.41 -4.16 -21.40
N GLY A 323 8.01 -3.33 -22.25
CA GLY A 323 8.34 -3.68 -23.64
C GLY A 323 7.17 -4.27 -24.42
N ASP A 324 7.42 -5.36 -25.16
CA ASP A 324 6.43 -6.10 -25.96
C ASP A 324 5.76 -7.25 -25.20
N ALA A 325 5.98 -7.36 -23.88
CA ALA A 325 5.38 -8.43 -23.08
C ALA A 325 3.85 -8.38 -23.15
N PHE A 326 3.22 -9.56 -23.15
CA PHE A 326 1.77 -9.70 -23.07
C PHE A 326 1.30 -9.45 -21.63
N VAL A 327 0.49 -8.40 -21.45
CA VAL A 327 0.10 -7.92 -20.12
C VAL A 327 -1.35 -8.30 -19.79
N VAL A 328 -1.55 -9.00 -18.68
CA VAL A 328 -2.87 -9.28 -18.11
C VAL A 328 -3.07 -8.40 -16.89
N TYR A 329 -4.00 -7.46 -16.94
CA TYR A 329 -4.36 -6.63 -15.79
C TYR A 329 -5.60 -7.18 -15.09
N ILE A 330 -5.47 -7.46 -13.79
CA ILE A 330 -6.56 -7.92 -12.94
C ILE A 330 -6.78 -6.85 -11.88
N GLY A 331 -7.84 -6.07 -11.99
CA GLY A 331 -8.04 -4.93 -11.10
C GLY A 331 -9.42 -4.31 -11.20
N SER A 332 -9.69 -3.31 -10.37
CA SER A 332 -11.03 -2.73 -10.20
C SER A 332 -11.26 -1.42 -10.97
N HIS A 333 -10.18 -0.73 -11.35
CA HIS A 333 -10.21 0.58 -12.00
C HIS A 333 -9.36 0.59 -13.28
N GLY A 334 -9.79 1.37 -14.26
CA GLY A 334 -9.02 1.62 -15.47
C GLY A 334 -8.08 2.80 -15.28
N ASP A 335 -6.83 2.54 -14.90
CA ASP A 335 -5.77 3.55 -14.80
C ASP A 335 -4.51 3.07 -15.55
N ARG A 336 -3.30 3.39 -15.08
CA ARG A 336 -2.04 3.18 -15.80
C ARG A 336 -1.79 1.71 -16.19
N GLY A 337 -2.00 0.78 -15.27
CA GLY A 337 -1.79 -0.66 -15.50
C GLY A 337 -2.80 -1.22 -16.50
N ALA A 338 -4.07 -0.86 -16.34
CA ALA A 338 -5.14 -1.22 -17.26
C ALA A 338 -4.89 -0.64 -18.68
N HIS A 339 -4.40 0.60 -18.78
CA HIS A 339 -4.09 1.22 -20.06
C HIS A 339 -2.99 0.49 -20.85
N ARG A 340 -2.02 -0.16 -20.17
CA ARG A 340 -0.99 -0.98 -20.80
C ARG A 340 -1.48 -2.39 -21.17
N ALA A 341 -2.51 -2.90 -20.52
CA ALA A 341 -2.93 -4.29 -20.62
C ALA A 341 -3.32 -4.73 -22.05
N ASP A 342 -3.02 -5.97 -22.38
CA ASP A 342 -3.53 -6.68 -23.56
C ASP A 342 -4.84 -7.41 -23.24
N VAL A 343 -5.01 -7.84 -21.99
CA VAL A 343 -6.27 -8.37 -21.44
C VAL A 343 -6.55 -7.72 -20.09
N ILE A 344 -7.78 -7.27 -19.88
CA ILE A 344 -8.28 -6.79 -18.60
C ILE A 344 -9.30 -7.78 -18.06
N LEU A 345 -9.12 -8.20 -16.80
CA LEU A 345 -10.07 -9.01 -16.05
C LEU A 345 -10.59 -8.19 -14.86
N PRO A 346 -11.88 -7.84 -14.83
CA PRO A 346 -12.43 -6.94 -13.82
C PRO A 346 -12.53 -7.61 -12.45
N ALA A 347 -11.90 -7.00 -11.46
CA ALA A 347 -11.82 -7.47 -10.08
C ALA A 347 -12.61 -6.55 -9.12
N ALA A 348 -12.93 -7.05 -7.93
CA ALA A 348 -13.72 -6.33 -6.94
C ALA A 348 -12.89 -5.27 -6.19
N ALA A 349 -13.45 -4.09 -5.97
CA ALA A 349 -12.87 -3.08 -5.09
C ALA A 349 -12.95 -3.51 -3.62
N TYR A 350 -12.22 -2.83 -2.72
CA TYR A 350 -12.15 -3.20 -1.29
C TYR A 350 -13.52 -3.18 -0.57
N THR A 351 -14.42 -2.29 -1.00
CA THR A 351 -15.79 -2.19 -0.46
C THR A 351 -16.75 -3.26 -1.00
N GLU A 352 -16.29 -4.10 -1.94
CA GLU A 352 -17.13 -5.02 -2.70
C GLU A 352 -16.86 -6.49 -2.40
N LYS A 353 -16.01 -6.76 -1.41
CA LYS A 353 -15.58 -8.10 -1.01
C LYS A 353 -15.29 -8.13 0.49
N GLN A 354 -15.50 -9.30 1.08
CA GLN A 354 -15.01 -9.60 2.41
C GLN A 354 -13.59 -10.16 2.27
N ALA A 355 -12.58 -9.39 2.65
CA ALA A 355 -11.19 -9.73 2.36
C ALA A 355 -10.25 -9.26 3.46
N THR A 356 -9.12 -9.96 3.59
CA THR A 356 -8.12 -9.70 4.62
C THR A 356 -7.08 -8.71 4.09
N TYR A 357 -6.75 -7.70 4.89
CA TYR A 357 -5.66 -6.76 4.70
C TYR A 357 -4.78 -6.76 5.95
N VAL A 358 -3.50 -6.45 5.81
CA VAL A 358 -2.57 -6.37 6.95
C VAL A 358 -1.95 -4.98 6.95
N ASN A 359 -2.17 -4.24 8.04
CA ASN A 359 -1.67 -2.88 8.17
C ASN A 359 -0.17 -2.84 8.51
N THR A 360 0.39 -1.63 8.60
CA THR A 360 1.82 -1.41 8.80
C THR A 360 2.37 -2.01 10.10
N GLU A 361 1.57 -2.16 11.16
CA GLU A 361 1.97 -2.81 12.43
C GLU A 361 1.81 -4.34 12.40
N GLY A 362 1.36 -4.90 11.28
CA GLY A 362 1.15 -6.33 11.14
C GLY A 362 -0.19 -6.84 11.66
N ARG A 363 -1.16 -5.94 11.93
CA ARG A 363 -2.51 -6.34 12.32
C ARG A 363 -3.30 -6.80 11.10
N ALA A 364 -3.76 -8.05 11.12
CA ALA A 364 -4.67 -8.55 10.10
C ALA A 364 -6.08 -8.03 10.38
N GLN A 365 -6.71 -7.38 9.41
CA GLN A 365 -8.06 -6.84 9.51
C GLN A 365 -8.90 -7.33 8.33
N MET A 366 -10.22 -7.47 8.51
CA MET A 366 -11.11 -7.98 7.48
C MET A 366 -12.11 -6.91 7.06
N THR A 367 -12.17 -6.64 5.77
CA THR A 367 -13.24 -5.81 5.19
C THR A 367 -14.56 -6.55 5.22
N GLU A 368 -15.66 -5.83 5.32
CA GLU A 368 -17.00 -6.36 5.00
C GLU A 368 -17.50 -5.81 3.67
N GLN A 369 -18.32 -6.60 3.00
CA GLN A 369 -18.89 -6.25 1.71
C GLN A 369 -20.02 -5.22 1.87
N ALA A 370 -19.80 -4.00 1.39
CA ALA A 370 -20.78 -2.92 1.40
C ALA A 370 -21.64 -2.87 0.12
N ALA A 371 -21.08 -3.30 -1.02
CA ALA A 371 -21.82 -3.45 -2.28
C ALA A 371 -21.34 -4.67 -3.06
N THR A 372 -22.11 -5.07 -4.08
CA THR A 372 -21.67 -6.08 -5.04
C THR A 372 -20.77 -5.46 -6.12
N PRO A 373 -19.76 -6.17 -6.64
CA PRO A 373 -18.96 -5.69 -7.78
C PRO A 373 -19.79 -5.28 -9.00
N PRO A 374 -19.37 -4.28 -9.80
CA PRO A 374 -20.11 -3.80 -10.96
C PRO A 374 -20.09 -4.80 -12.12
N GLY A 375 -21.22 -4.89 -12.84
CA GLY A 375 -21.35 -5.71 -14.04
C GLY A 375 -20.94 -7.18 -13.82
N GLU A 376 -19.94 -7.59 -14.58
CA GLU A 376 -19.34 -8.92 -14.59
C GLU A 376 -18.05 -9.02 -13.75
N ALA A 377 -17.69 -8.00 -12.97
CA ALA A 377 -16.56 -8.07 -12.06
C ALA A 377 -16.70 -9.24 -11.06
N ARG A 378 -15.57 -9.79 -10.62
CA ARG A 378 -15.50 -10.95 -9.72
C ARG A 378 -14.55 -10.67 -8.56
N GLU A 379 -14.72 -11.39 -7.46
CA GLU A 379 -13.69 -11.42 -6.42
C GLU A 379 -12.39 -11.99 -6.99
N ASP A 380 -11.28 -11.37 -6.62
CA ASP A 380 -9.99 -11.55 -7.26
C ASP A 380 -9.50 -13.01 -7.22
N TRP A 381 -9.65 -13.69 -6.07
CA TRP A 381 -9.24 -15.09 -5.91
C TRP A 381 -10.01 -16.04 -6.84
N LYS A 382 -11.27 -15.73 -7.19
CA LYS A 382 -12.08 -16.53 -8.13
C LYS A 382 -11.51 -16.43 -9.54
N ILE A 383 -10.96 -15.26 -9.91
CA ILE A 383 -10.31 -15.04 -11.21
C ILE A 383 -9.06 -15.91 -11.30
N PHE A 384 -8.19 -15.88 -10.29
CA PHE A 384 -6.99 -16.73 -10.24
C PHE A 384 -7.33 -18.22 -10.21
N ARG A 385 -8.33 -18.62 -9.42
CA ARG A 385 -8.80 -20.01 -9.37
C ARG A 385 -9.34 -20.50 -10.71
N ALA A 386 -10.10 -19.68 -11.44
CA ALA A 386 -10.58 -20.03 -12.78
C ALA A 386 -9.43 -20.09 -13.79
N LEU A 387 -8.53 -19.10 -13.77
CA LEU A 387 -7.35 -19.05 -14.64
C LEU A 387 -6.44 -20.25 -14.42
N SER A 388 -6.22 -20.67 -13.17
CA SER A 388 -5.41 -21.85 -12.84
C SER A 388 -5.94 -23.14 -13.47
N ALA A 389 -7.28 -23.28 -13.59
CA ALA A 389 -7.89 -24.42 -14.25
C ALA A 389 -7.69 -24.38 -15.77
N ARG A 390 -7.79 -23.21 -16.40
CA ARG A 390 -7.52 -23.02 -17.84
C ARG A 390 -6.06 -23.31 -18.19
N LEU A 391 -5.14 -22.99 -17.27
CA LEU A 391 -3.70 -23.22 -17.44
C LEU A 391 -3.24 -24.64 -17.05
N ASP A 392 -4.16 -25.57 -16.77
CA ASP A 392 -3.88 -26.94 -16.32
C ASP A 392 -3.05 -27.04 -15.02
N VAL A 393 -3.12 -26.02 -14.17
CA VAL A 393 -2.40 -25.90 -12.88
C VAL A 393 -3.36 -25.55 -11.74
N THR A 394 -4.47 -26.29 -11.67
CA THR A 394 -5.63 -25.98 -10.82
C THR A 394 -5.26 -25.80 -9.35
N LEU A 395 -5.61 -24.64 -8.78
CA LEU A 395 -5.45 -24.34 -7.35
C LEU A 395 -6.38 -25.22 -6.49
N PRO A 396 -5.93 -25.70 -5.30
CA PRO A 396 -6.58 -26.78 -4.56
C PRO A 396 -7.75 -26.33 -3.66
N TYR A 397 -8.53 -25.33 -4.07
CA TYR A 397 -9.67 -24.80 -3.32
C TYR A 397 -10.76 -24.26 -4.24
N ASP A 398 -12.03 -24.42 -3.86
CA ASP A 398 -13.18 -23.99 -4.68
C ASP A 398 -14.07 -22.95 -3.99
N ASN A 399 -13.77 -22.62 -2.73
CA ASN A 399 -14.52 -21.65 -1.95
C ASN A 399 -13.61 -20.85 -1.02
N LEU A 400 -14.12 -19.70 -0.54
CA LEU A 400 -13.37 -18.77 0.29
C LEU A 400 -12.91 -19.39 1.62
N ALA A 401 -13.71 -20.29 2.21
CA ALA A 401 -13.34 -20.93 3.47
C ALA A 401 -12.15 -21.89 3.30
N ALA A 402 -12.13 -22.69 2.23
CA ALA A 402 -11.01 -23.57 1.90
C ALA A 402 -9.75 -22.77 1.54
N LEU A 403 -9.90 -21.68 0.77
CA LEU A 403 -8.83 -20.75 0.47
C LEU A 403 -8.21 -20.16 1.74
N ARG A 404 -9.04 -19.64 2.65
CA ARG A 404 -8.58 -19.10 3.93
C ARG A 404 -7.95 -20.15 4.81
N ALA A 405 -8.48 -21.36 4.86
CA ALA A 405 -7.87 -22.46 5.61
C ALA A 405 -6.44 -22.74 5.12
N ALA A 406 -6.24 -22.85 3.80
CA ALA A 406 -4.91 -23.01 3.22
C ALA A 406 -3.99 -21.80 3.48
N MET A 407 -4.54 -20.58 3.38
CA MET A 407 -3.79 -19.35 3.66
C MET A 407 -3.36 -19.25 5.13
N TYR A 408 -4.23 -19.61 6.07
CA TYR A 408 -3.94 -19.62 7.50
C TYR A 408 -3.03 -20.77 7.92
N GLU A 409 -3.07 -21.91 7.23
CA GLU A 409 -2.09 -22.97 7.42
C GLU A 409 -0.69 -22.52 7.01
N ALA A 410 -0.58 -21.83 5.86
CA ALA A 410 0.69 -21.29 5.38
C ALA A 410 1.20 -20.12 6.25
N VAL A 411 0.30 -19.24 6.70
CA VAL A 411 0.63 -18.02 7.45
C VAL A 411 -0.33 -17.83 8.63
N PRO A 412 -0.09 -18.50 9.78
CA PRO A 412 -1.05 -18.58 10.89
C PRO A 412 -1.47 -17.27 11.52
N HIS A 413 -0.61 -16.24 11.53
CA HIS A 413 -0.96 -14.94 12.12
C HIS A 413 -2.03 -14.20 11.32
N LEU A 414 -2.29 -14.55 10.05
CA LEU A 414 -3.40 -13.97 9.28
C LEU A 414 -4.78 -14.41 9.79
N ALA A 415 -4.85 -15.48 10.59
CA ALA A 415 -6.08 -15.92 11.23
C ALA A 415 -6.41 -15.14 12.53
N GLN A 416 -5.42 -14.45 13.10
CA GLN A 416 -5.55 -13.67 14.33
C GLN A 416 -6.01 -12.25 14.00
N LEU A 417 -7.28 -12.16 13.60
CA LEU A 417 -7.88 -10.90 13.19
C LEU A 417 -7.91 -9.91 14.35
N ASP A 418 -7.55 -8.68 14.03
CA ASP A 418 -7.49 -7.53 14.93
C ASP A 418 -6.45 -7.66 16.06
N ASP A 419 -5.51 -8.60 15.98
CA ASP A 419 -4.38 -8.73 16.90
C ASP A 419 -3.05 -8.30 16.26
N VAL A 420 -2.16 -7.69 17.07
CA VAL A 420 -0.76 -7.43 16.67
C VAL A 420 0.11 -8.56 17.17
N ILE A 421 0.52 -9.43 16.24
CA ILE A 421 1.37 -10.57 16.55
C ILE A 421 2.83 -10.12 16.52
N ALA A 422 3.52 -10.25 17.67
CA ALA A 422 4.93 -9.95 17.78
C ALA A 422 5.75 -10.75 16.76
N ALA A 423 6.69 -10.08 16.09
CA ALA A 423 7.62 -10.71 15.16
C ALA A 423 8.96 -11.03 15.85
N ASP A 424 9.74 -11.89 15.22
CA ASP A 424 11.15 -12.04 15.56
C ASP A 424 11.90 -10.72 15.38
N ALA A 425 13.01 -10.57 16.11
CA ALA A 425 13.85 -9.38 16.03
C ALA A 425 14.29 -9.11 14.57
N PRO A 426 14.35 -7.83 14.15
CA PRO A 426 14.83 -7.49 12.83
C PRO A 426 16.28 -7.97 12.61
N VAL A 427 16.58 -8.41 11.40
CA VAL A 427 17.90 -8.91 10.97
C VAL A 427 18.39 -8.07 9.80
N ALA A 428 19.54 -7.43 9.95
CA ALA A 428 20.14 -6.63 8.88
C ALA A 428 20.36 -7.48 7.61
N PRO A 429 19.81 -7.09 6.44
CA PRO A 429 20.00 -7.83 5.21
C PRO A 429 21.44 -7.66 4.66
N PRO A 430 21.93 -8.60 3.83
CA PRO A 430 23.18 -8.41 3.08
C PRO A 430 23.11 -7.16 2.17
N HIS A 431 24.22 -6.45 2.05
CA HIS A 431 24.30 -5.23 1.23
C HIS A 431 25.73 -4.93 0.77
N ASP A 432 25.85 -4.08 -0.26
CA ASP A 432 27.14 -3.65 -0.82
C ASP A 432 27.67 -2.31 -0.24
N GLY A 433 26.89 -1.67 0.64
CA GLY A 433 27.28 -0.45 1.36
C GLY A 433 26.30 0.69 1.15
N LEU A 434 26.39 1.72 1.99
CA LEU A 434 25.56 2.93 1.87
C LEU A 434 26.08 3.82 0.74
N GLY A 435 25.16 4.27 -0.12
CA GLY A 435 25.42 5.28 -1.13
C GLY A 435 25.51 6.69 -0.53
N ALA A 436 25.76 7.68 -1.37
CA ALA A 436 25.92 9.08 -0.97
C ALA A 436 24.71 9.97 -1.29
N GLU A 437 23.68 9.44 -1.95
CA GLU A 437 22.57 10.29 -2.39
C GLU A 437 21.54 10.52 -1.27
N ALA A 438 20.81 11.62 -1.39
CA ALA A 438 19.78 12.00 -0.44
C ALA A 438 18.58 11.04 -0.49
N PHE A 439 17.87 10.93 0.64
CA PHE A 439 16.60 10.24 0.68
C PHE A 439 15.50 11.07 0.01
N THR A 440 14.58 10.38 -0.65
CA THR A 440 13.34 10.93 -1.17
C THR A 440 12.17 10.40 -0.35
N TYR A 441 11.02 11.05 -0.45
CA TYR A 441 9.79 10.57 0.18
C TYR A 441 8.97 9.73 -0.78
N ALA A 442 8.30 8.70 -0.24
CA ALA A 442 7.52 7.76 -1.05
C ALA A 442 6.28 8.41 -1.67
N VAL A 443 5.70 9.42 -1.02
CA VAL A 443 4.49 10.11 -1.48
C VAL A 443 4.79 11.58 -1.78
N SER A 444 4.71 11.94 -3.06
CA SER A 444 4.84 13.32 -3.54
C SER A 444 3.49 14.05 -3.64
N ASP A 445 2.43 13.32 -4.02
CA ASP A 445 1.06 13.83 -4.06
C ASP A 445 0.08 12.96 -3.25
N PHE A 446 -0.26 13.45 -2.06
CA PHE A 446 -1.19 12.81 -1.14
C PHE A 446 -2.56 12.48 -1.75
N TYR A 447 -3.05 13.28 -2.69
CA TYR A 447 -4.39 13.10 -3.27
C TYR A 447 -4.42 12.12 -4.45
N PHE A 448 -3.26 11.70 -4.97
CA PHE A 448 -3.17 10.86 -6.17
C PHE A 448 -2.26 9.64 -6.01
N THR A 449 -2.32 9.01 -4.84
CA THR A 449 -1.46 7.86 -4.48
C THR A 449 -1.88 6.53 -5.08
N ASN A 450 -3.13 6.37 -5.53
CA ASN A 450 -3.63 5.10 -6.05
C ASN A 450 -4.78 5.31 -7.07
N PRO A 451 -5.20 4.26 -7.81
CA PRO A 451 -6.20 4.38 -8.87
C PRO A 451 -7.56 4.92 -8.43
N ILE A 452 -8.01 4.57 -7.22
CA ILE A 452 -9.31 5.03 -6.71
C ILE A 452 -9.25 6.54 -6.43
N ALA A 453 -8.15 6.99 -5.82
CA ALA A 453 -7.90 8.40 -5.57
C ALA A 453 -7.75 9.20 -6.88
N ARG A 454 -7.10 8.64 -7.90
CA ARG A 454 -6.98 9.27 -9.22
C ARG A 454 -8.28 9.31 -10.02
N ALA A 455 -9.18 8.35 -9.81
CA ALA A 455 -10.51 8.34 -10.39
C ALA A 455 -11.49 9.33 -9.71
N SER A 456 -11.16 9.80 -8.51
CA SER A 456 -11.98 10.73 -7.73
C SER A 456 -11.88 12.17 -8.25
N ALA A 457 -13.04 12.75 -8.59
CA ALA A 457 -13.13 14.16 -8.94
C ALA A 457 -12.90 15.04 -7.70
N ILE A 458 -13.33 14.57 -6.52
CA ILE A 458 -13.12 15.30 -5.26
C ILE A 458 -11.62 15.41 -4.95
N MET A 459 -10.85 14.33 -5.12
CA MET A 459 -9.39 14.36 -4.94
C MET A 459 -8.72 15.31 -5.93
N ALA A 460 -9.19 15.34 -7.19
CA ALA A 460 -8.69 16.29 -8.16
C ALA A 460 -8.94 17.76 -7.78
N ASP A 461 -10.13 18.08 -7.26
CA ASP A 461 -10.44 19.40 -6.73
C ASP A 461 -9.57 19.76 -5.52
N CYS A 462 -9.34 18.81 -4.60
CA CYS A 462 -8.44 18.99 -3.46
C CYS A 462 -6.99 19.25 -3.89
N ALA A 463 -6.47 18.49 -4.85
CA ALA A 463 -5.13 18.68 -5.39
C ALA A 463 -4.97 20.04 -6.06
N LYS A 464 -5.99 20.49 -6.81
CA LYS A 464 -6.01 21.82 -7.42
C LYS A 464 -6.01 22.93 -6.35
N ALA A 465 -6.90 22.84 -5.37
CA ALA A 465 -7.03 23.84 -4.31
C ALA A 465 -5.76 23.95 -3.44
N LYS A 466 -5.01 22.86 -3.25
CA LYS A 466 -3.71 22.87 -2.56
C LYS A 466 -2.67 23.71 -3.30
N ASN A 467 -2.72 23.71 -4.64
CA ASN A 467 -1.73 24.36 -5.50
C ASN A 467 -2.11 25.79 -5.91
N GLU A 468 -3.33 26.25 -5.60
CA GLU A 468 -3.73 27.64 -5.82
C GLU A 468 -2.96 28.57 -4.86
N PRO A 469 -2.33 29.65 -5.36
CA PRO A 469 -1.71 30.64 -4.49
C PRO A 469 -2.78 31.21 -3.57
N LYS A 470 -2.55 31.14 -2.25
CA LYS A 470 -3.43 31.81 -1.29
C LYS A 470 -3.38 33.30 -1.58
N ASN A 471 -4.38 33.83 -2.28
CA ASN A 471 -4.58 35.27 -2.36
C ASN A 471 -4.81 35.75 -0.92
N HIS A 472 -3.79 36.33 -0.31
CA HIS A 472 -3.95 37.22 0.82
C HIS A 472 -4.59 38.53 0.31
N GLY A 473 -5.85 38.42 -0.13
CA GLY A 473 -6.73 39.55 -0.41
C GLY A 473 -7.51 39.86 0.86
N ASP A 474 -7.19 41.01 1.46
CA ASP A 474 -8.03 41.83 2.33
C ASP A 474 -9.05 41.08 3.23
N SER A 475 -8.63 40.79 4.47
CA SER A 475 -9.58 40.62 5.58
C SER A 475 -10.12 41.99 5.98
N SER A 476 -11.06 42.53 5.20
CA SER A 476 -11.80 43.74 5.55
C SER A 476 -13.26 43.67 5.11
N GLU A 477 -13.96 42.57 5.41
CA GLU A 477 -15.43 42.57 5.42
C GLU A 477 -15.98 41.49 6.37
N GLY A 478 -15.56 41.56 7.63
CA GLY A 478 -16.35 41.02 8.73
C GLY A 478 -17.55 41.93 8.96
N THR A 479 -18.67 41.64 8.29
CA THR A 479 -19.95 42.28 8.62
C THR A 479 -20.38 41.79 10.00
N GLY A 480 -20.30 42.69 10.97
CA GLY A 480 -20.57 42.39 12.37
C GLY A 480 -22.03 42.12 12.68
N THR A 481 -22.24 41.58 13.88
CA THR A 481 -23.23 42.09 14.83
C THR A 481 -22.64 41.89 16.23
N ASP A 482 -22.09 42.97 16.80
CA ASP A 482 -21.93 43.12 18.24
C ASP A 482 -23.30 43.43 18.85
N GLY A 483 -23.63 42.72 19.93
CA GLY A 483 -24.80 42.91 20.77
C GLY A 483 -24.69 42.09 22.04
#